data_AF-A0A8S0V0G8-F1
#
_entry.id   AF-A0A8S0V0G8-F1
#
_cell.length_a   1.000
_cell.length_b   1.000
_cell.length_c   1.000
_cell.angle_alpha   90.00
_cell.angle_beta   90.00
_cell.angle_gamma   90.00
#
_symmetry.space_group_name_H-M   'P 1'
#
loop_
_entity.id
_entity.type
_entity.pdbx_description
1 polymer ?
#
loop_
_entity_poly.entity_id
_entity_poly.type
_entity_poly.pdbx_seq_one_letter_code
_entity_poly.pdbx_strand_id
1 'polypeptide(L)'
;MGEGIKNWPSCNRPGSCMLSLKQSGTCRVNPTVQCIMNMVNGQSDEPGKLQFGYIMDELRKLWDNAPQPVKSFPWKKASGNFIQLILDLVLAVIKYLSLPVFTITSISEMSYCAHEKKLSLVPLPFLVGVAVAGVLREAAIASSPSLKNAEVPWHLVAIALFFTLLKLPGPYYPYWGRIFIPHFANGGLSRILWFAFLWYRKPGKSSSTTAHDC
;
A
#
# COMPACT_ATOMS: atom_id res chain seq x y z
N MET A 1 -38.22 47.82 24.07
CA MET A 1 -39.08 46.74 23.53
C MET A 1 -38.15 45.56 23.26
N GLY A 2 -38.24 44.51 24.07
CA GLY A 2 -37.26 43.41 24.11
C GLY A 2 -36.93 43.03 25.55
N GLU A 3 -37.76 42.16 26.13
CA GLU A 3 -37.69 41.66 27.50
C GLU A 3 -36.57 40.61 27.69
N GLY A 4 -36.15 40.40 28.94
CA GLY A 4 -35.78 39.04 29.37
C GLY A 4 -34.55 38.89 30.27
N ILE A 5 -34.57 39.35 31.52
CA ILE A 5 -33.79 38.72 32.60
C ILE A 5 -34.70 38.60 33.82
N LYS A 6 -35.15 37.37 34.11
CA LYS A 6 -35.92 37.04 35.33
C LYS A 6 -35.04 36.27 36.30
N ASN A 7 -35.13 36.75 37.53
CA ASN A 7 -34.37 36.42 38.73
C ASN A 7 -34.45 34.97 39.18
N TRP A 8 -33.35 34.54 39.81
CA TRP A 8 -33.22 33.38 40.68
C TRP A 8 -34.06 33.57 41.96
N PRO A 9 -34.61 32.49 42.54
CA PRO A 9 -34.60 32.40 44.00
C PRO A 9 -34.16 31.04 44.55
N SER A 10 -33.24 31.19 45.52
CA SER A 10 -33.15 30.54 46.82
C SER A 10 -33.34 29.03 46.97
N CYS A 11 -32.25 28.42 47.41
CA CYS A 11 -32.17 27.10 48.03
C CYS A 11 -32.95 27.08 49.35
N ASN A 12 -33.95 26.20 49.48
CA ASN A 12 -34.56 25.86 50.75
C ASN A 12 -34.38 24.36 51.01
N ARG A 13 -33.67 24.06 52.11
CA ARG A 13 -33.64 22.76 52.78
C ARG A 13 -34.88 22.69 53.69
N PRO A 14 -35.58 21.55 53.77
CA PRO A 14 -35.66 20.91 55.09
C PRO A 14 -35.76 19.37 55.01
N GLY A 15 -35.55 18.73 56.17
CA GLY A 15 -36.27 17.50 56.50
C GLY A 15 -35.46 16.22 56.50
N SER A 16 -34.94 15.87 57.68
CA SER A 16 -34.65 14.49 58.06
C SER A 16 -35.94 13.67 58.06
N CYS A 17 -35.94 12.50 57.40
CA CYS A 17 -36.83 11.39 57.72
C CYS A 17 -36.05 10.08 57.55
N MET A 18 -35.82 9.40 58.67
CA MET A 18 -35.41 8.00 58.70
C MET A 18 -36.49 7.13 58.05
N LEU A 19 -36.07 6.25 57.13
CA LEU A 19 -36.83 5.06 56.77
C LEU A 19 -35.87 3.87 56.76
N SER A 20 -36.08 3.00 57.74
CA SER A 20 -35.49 1.68 57.86
C SER A 20 -35.95 0.81 56.70
N LEU A 21 -35.02 0.13 56.02
CA LEU A 21 -35.36 -1.02 55.18
C LEU A 21 -34.24 -2.07 55.21
N LYS A 22 -34.46 -3.05 56.09
CA LYS A 22 -34.28 -4.49 55.89
C LYS A 22 -32.96 -4.97 55.27
N GLN A 23 -32.10 -5.48 56.14
CA GLN A 23 -30.95 -6.32 55.83
C GLN A 23 -31.42 -7.69 55.33
N SER A 24 -31.25 -7.98 54.05
CA SER A 24 -31.18 -9.36 53.52
C SER A 24 -30.74 -9.34 52.06
N GLY A 25 -29.58 -9.92 51.75
CA GLY A 25 -29.19 -10.18 50.37
C GLY A 25 -27.71 -9.98 50.14
N THR A 26 -27.01 -11.10 50.03
CA THR A 26 -25.61 -11.23 49.66
C THR A 26 -25.32 -10.51 48.33
N CYS A 27 -24.72 -9.32 48.37
CA CYS A 27 -24.15 -8.71 47.17
C CYS A 27 -22.88 -9.49 46.79
N ARG A 28 -23.01 -10.40 45.81
CA ARG A 28 -21.86 -10.89 45.04
C ARG A 28 -21.19 -9.70 44.39
N VAL A 29 -20.02 -9.32 44.92
CA VAL A 29 -19.10 -8.42 44.24
C VAL A 29 -18.71 -9.09 42.92
N ASN A 30 -19.04 -8.43 41.81
CA ASN A 30 -18.55 -8.77 40.48
C ASN A 30 -17.02 -8.93 40.57
N PRO A 31 -16.42 -10.07 40.16
CA PRO A 31 -15.00 -10.08 39.96
C PRO A 31 -14.75 -9.21 38.74
N THR A 32 -14.19 -8.03 38.98
CA THR A 32 -13.53 -7.25 37.94
C THR A 32 -12.58 -8.22 37.26
N VAL A 33 -12.82 -8.55 35.98
CA VAL A 33 -11.90 -9.37 35.20
C VAL A 33 -10.64 -8.54 35.02
N GLN A 34 -9.74 -8.64 35.99
CA GLN A 34 -8.38 -8.19 35.83
C GLN A 34 -7.79 -9.13 34.77
N CYS A 35 -7.61 -8.60 33.55
CA CYS A 35 -6.74 -9.23 32.58
C CYS A 35 -5.33 -9.22 33.15
N ILE A 36 -5.00 -10.25 33.92
CA ILE A 36 -3.63 -10.56 34.30
C ILE A 36 -2.98 -11.08 33.02
N MET A 37 -2.30 -10.19 32.31
CA MET A 37 -1.35 -10.58 31.28
C MET A 37 -0.19 -11.29 31.96
N ASN A 38 -0.28 -12.62 32.02
CA ASN A 38 0.87 -13.46 32.33
C ASN A 38 1.81 -13.41 31.12
N MET A 39 2.79 -12.49 31.15
CA MET A 39 3.94 -12.58 30.26
C MET A 39 4.84 -13.70 30.77
N VAL A 40 4.62 -14.91 30.24
CA VAL A 40 5.67 -15.94 30.23
C VAL A 40 6.81 -15.38 29.39
N ASN A 41 7.89 -15.00 30.06
CA ASN A 41 9.14 -14.60 29.45
C ASN A 41 9.80 -15.86 28.88
N GLY A 42 9.29 -16.34 27.75
CA GLY A 42 9.85 -17.42 26.98
C GLY A 42 11.23 -16.99 26.48
N GLN A 43 12.24 -17.63 27.04
CA GLN A 43 13.64 -17.52 26.70
C GLN A 43 13.81 -17.65 25.18
N SER A 44 14.06 -16.52 24.51
CA SER A 44 14.28 -16.45 23.07
C SER A 44 15.73 -16.81 22.78
N ASP A 45 16.03 -18.11 22.79
CA ASP A 45 17.29 -18.63 22.27
C ASP A 45 17.17 -18.90 20.76
N GLU A 46 18.02 -18.16 20.05
CA GLU A 46 18.53 -18.26 18.68
C GLU A 46 17.72 -17.87 17.42
N PRO A 47 18.38 -17.15 16.46
CA PRO A 47 17.75 -16.52 15.31
C PRO A 47 18.05 -17.25 13.99
N GLY A 48 17.10 -17.25 13.03
CA GLY A 48 17.50 -17.39 11.61
C GLY A 48 16.62 -18.21 10.68
N LYS A 49 15.54 -18.84 11.14
CA LYS A 49 14.50 -19.40 10.25
C LYS A 49 13.12 -19.11 10.82
N LEU A 50 12.57 -17.94 10.46
CA LEU A 50 11.17 -17.61 10.69
C LEU A 50 10.29 -18.72 10.09
N GLN A 51 9.72 -19.54 10.98
CA GLN A 51 8.85 -20.66 10.61
C GLN A 51 7.55 -20.13 10.03
N PHE A 52 7.52 -19.95 8.71
CA PHE A 52 6.32 -19.58 7.97
C PHE A 52 5.13 -20.51 8.30
N GLY A 53 5.40 -21.80 8.54
CA GLY A 53 4.40 -22.77 8.98
C GLY A 53 3.77 -22.42 10.33
N TYR A 54 4.57 -22.07 11.34
CA TYR A 54 4.06 -21.65 12.65
C TYR A 54 3.19 -20.38 12.55
N ILE A 55 3.63 -19.41 11.75
CA ILE A 55 2.87 -18.17 11.52
C ILE A 55 1.53 -18.49 10.83
N MET A 56 1.53 -19.35 9.82
CA MET A 56 0.31 -19.79 9.13
C MET A 56 -0.66 -20.55 10.04
N ASP A 57 -0.16 -21.43 10.90
CA ASP A 57 -0.97 -22.18 11.84
C ASP A 57 -1.62 -21.27 12.88
N GLU A 58 -0.88 -20.25 13.35
CA GLU A 58 -1.42 -19.25 14.27
C GLU A 58 -2.44 -18.33 13.59
N LEU A 59 -2.18 -17.89 12.36
CA LEU A 59 -3.15 -17.16 11.53
C LEU A 59 -4.43 -17.98 11.30
N ARG A 60 -4.31 -19.30 11.12
CA ARG A 60 -5.46 -20.19 10.96
C ARG A 60 -6.25 -20.32 12.25
N LYS A 61 -5.60 -20.48 13.41
CA LYS A 61 -6.28 -20.42 14.72
C LYS A 61 -6.99 -19.10 14.95
N LEU A 62 -6.37 -17.97 14.62
CA LEU A 62 -7.00 -16.64 14.75
C LEU A 62 -8.20 -16.50 13.81
N TRP A 63 -8.10 -17.02 12.58
CA TRP A 63 -9.20 -17.06 11.64
C TRP A 63 -10.36 -17.92 12.13
N ASP A 64 -10.08 -19.08 12.71
CA ASP A 64 -11.09 -20.01 13.23
C ASP A 64 -11.78 -19.46 14.48
N ASN A 65 -11.09 -18.63 15.27
CA ASN A 65 -11.68 -17.91 16.40
C ASN A 65 -12.40 -16.61 16.00
N ALA A 66 -12.31 -16.18 14.74
CA ALA A 66 -12.97 -14.95 14.29
C ALA A 66 -14.51 -15.06 14.29
N PRO A 67 -15.22 -13.98 14.63
CA PRO A 67 -16.68 -13.98 14.69
C PRO A 67 -17.33 -14.19 13.31
N GLN A 68 -18.52 -14.80 13.30
CA GLN A 68 -19.31 -15.14 12.10
C GLN A 68 -19.36 -14.05 11.01
N PRO A 69 -19.58 -12.75 11.34
CA PRO A 69 -19.62 -11.67 10.34
C PRO A 69 -18.31 -11.47 9.57
N VAL A 70 -17.15 -11.77 10.17
CA VAL A 70 -15.85 -11.67 9.52
C VAL A 70 -15.65 -12.83 8.54
N LYS A 71 -16.12 -14.02 8.90
CA LYS A 71 -16.03 -15.21 8.04
C LYS A 71 -17.01 -15.17 6.86
N SER A 72 -18.20 -14.60 7.05
CA SER A 72 -19.24 -14.51 6.02
C SER A 72 -19.07 -13.28 5.10
N PHE A 73 -18.14 -12.38 5.42
CA PHE A 73 -17.87 -11.21 4.60
C PHE A 73 -17.39 -11.63 3.20
N PRO A 74 -17.86 -10.98 2.11
CA PRO A 74 -17.50 -11.31 0.75
C PRO A 74 -16.08 -10.82 0.39
N TRP A 75 -15.06 -11.40 1.03
CA TRP A 75 -13.64 -11.03 0.90
C TRP A 75 -13.16 -10.98 -0.54
N LYS A 76 -13.61 -11.90 -1.40
CA LYS A 76 -13.22 -11.94 -2.81
C LYS A 76 -13.73 -10.73 -3.61
N LYS A 77 -14.92 -10.23 -3.29
CA LYS A 77 -15.50 -9.05 -3.94
C LYS A 77 -14.87 -7.77 -3.40
N ALA A 78 -14.70 -7.70 -2.07
CA ALA A 78 -14.07 -6.57 -1.42
C ALA A 78 -12.60 -6.40 -1.85
N SER A 79 -11.85 -7.51 -1.97
CA SER A 79 -10.46 -7.47 -2.43
C SER A 79 -10.35 -6.95 -3.86
N GLY A 80 -11.21 -7.40 -4.77
CA GLY A 80 -11.20 -6.92 -6.16
C GLY A 80 -11.46 -5.41 -6.23
N ASN A 81 -12.48 -4.91 -5.53
CA ASN A 81 -12.78 -3.48 -5.47
C ASN A 81 -11.65 -2.67 -4.81
N PHE A 82 -11.04 -3.20 -3.74
CA PHE A 82 -9.94 -2.56 -3.04
C PHE A 82 -8.67 -2.48 -3.91
N ILE A 83 -8.35 -3.55 -4.64
CA ILE A 83 -7.24 -3.56 -5.61
C ILE A 83 -7.49 -2.50 -6.68
N GLN A 84 -8.73 -2.41 -7.20
CA GLN A 84 -9.08 -1.41 -8.20
C GLN A 84 -8.93 0.03 -7.66
N LEU A 85 -9.35 0.30 -6.42
CA LEU A 85 -9.14 1.57 -5.72
C LEU A 85 -7.65 1.90 -5.55
N ILE A 86 -6.85 0.93 -5.12
CA ILE A 86 -5.39 1.12 -4.98
C ILE A 86 -4.77 1.42 -6.34
N LEU A 87 -5.12 0.68 -7.39
CA LEU A 87 -4.59 0.88 -8.73
C LEU A 87 -4.94 2.29 -9.25
N ASP A 88 -6.17 2.74 -9.06
CA ASP A 88 -6.60 4.08 -9.47
C ASP A 88 -5.85 5.17 -8.69
N LEU A 89 -5.70 5.01 -7.37
CA LEU A 89 -4.93 5.93 -6.53
C LEU A 89 -3.45 5.98 -6.95
N VAL A 90 -2.82 4.82 -7.14
CA VAL A 90 -1.41 4.74 -7.57
C VAL A 90 -1.26 5.39 -8.94
N LEU A 91 -2.20 5.18 -9.86
CA LEU A 91 -2.16 5.80 -11.18
C LEU A 91 -2.35 7.31 -11.12
N ALA A 92 -3.22 7.80 -10.24
CA ALA A 92 -3.36 9.22 -9.95
C ALA A 92 -2.04 9.79 -9.38
N VAL A 93 -1.42 9.13 -8.40
CA VAL A 93 -0.13 9.56 -7.84
C VAL A 93 0.98 9.54 -8.90
N ILE A 94 1.04 8.52 -9.74
CA ILE A 94 2.00 8.47 -10.86
C ILE A 94 1.77 9.63 -11.81
N LYS A 95 0.52 9.91 -12.17
CA LYS A 95 0.14 10.99 -13.10
C LYS A 95 0.45 12.38 -12.53
N TYR A 96 0.14 12.62 -11.26
CA TYR A 96 0.24 13.95 -10.66
C TYR A 96 1.58 14.25 -9.98
N LEU A 97 2.30 13.21 -9.53
CA LEU A 97 3.56 13.38 -8.80
C LEU A 97 4.75 12.84 -9.57
N SER A 98 4.68 11.59 -10.06
CA SER A 98 5.84 10.99 -10.74
C SER A 98 6.09 11.56 -12.14
N LEU A 99 5.05 11.83 -12.94
CA LEU A 99 5.22 12.41 -14.28
C LEU A 99 5.88 13.80 -14.22
N PRO A 100 5.41 14.75 -13.38
CA PRO A 100 6.06 16.05 -13.27
C PRO A 100 7.49 15.95 -12.75
N VAL A 101 7.74 15.16 -11.70
CA VAL A 101 9.09 14.98 -11.14
C VAL A 101 10.03 14.34 -12.16
N PHE A 102 9.58 13.30 -12.85
CA PHE A 102 10.34 12.65 -13.93
C PHE A 102 10.64 13.63 -15.07
N THR A 103 9.66 14.44 -15.46
CA THR A 103 9.82 15.42 -16.54
C THR A 103 10.80 16.51 -16.16
N ILE A 104 10.66 17.09 -14.97
CA ILE A 104 11.55 18.15 -14.47
C ILE A 104 12.98 17.62 -14.34
N THR A 105 13.17 16.42 -13.78
CA THR A 105 14.50 15.81 -13.64
C THR A 105 15.11 15.42 -14.99
N SER A 106 14.32 14.91 -15.93
CA SER A 106 14.82 14.62 -17.28
C SER A 106 15.19 15.89 -18.04
N ILE A 107 14.43 16.97 -17.89
CA ILE A 107 14.74 18.26 -18.53
C ILE A 107 16.01 18.88 -17.92
N SER A 108 16.17 18.82 -16.59
CA SER A 108 17.38 19.35 -15.95
C SER A 108 18.64 18.58 -16.39
N GLU A 109 18.56 17.26 -16.52
CA GLU A 109 19.63 16.40 -17.06
C GLU A 109 19.94 16.69 -18.53
N MET A 110 18.91 16.85 -19.37
CA MET A 110 19.08 17.24 -20.78
C MET A 110 19.68 18.63 -20.92
N SER A 111 19.27 19.58 -20.08
CA SER A 111 19.82 20.94 -20.05
C SER A 111 21.31 20.92 -19.67
N TYR A 112 21.69 20.12 -18.67
CA TYR A 112 23.09 19.90 -18.31
C TYR A 112 23.91 19.34 -19.49
N CYS A 113 23.39 18.29 -20.17
CA CYS A 113 24.06 17.72 -21.33
C CYS A 113 24.11 18.66 -22.54
N ALA A 114 23.10 19.53 -22.69
CA ALA A 114 23.10 20.58 -23.71
C ALA A 114 24.19 21.63 -23.42
N HIS A 115 24.31 22.06 -22.16
CA HIS A 115 25.36 22.97 -21.71
C HIS A 115 26.76 22.41 -21.96
N GLU A 116 26.98 21.11 -21.70
CA GLU A 116 28.26 20.44 -21.96
C GLU A 116 28.51 20.09 -23.44
N LYS A 117 27.60 20.44 -24.37
CA LYS A 117 27.64 20.07 -25.79
C LYS A 117 27.69 18.56 -26.02
N LYS A 118 27.09 17.78 -25.12
CA LYS A 118 27.00 16.31 -25.15
C LYS A 118 25.60 15.78 -25.46
N LEU A 119 24.67 16.65 -25.87
CA LEU A 119 23.29 16.28 -26.18
C LEU A 119 23.20 15.14 -27.22
N SER A 120 24.11 15.08 -28.19
CA SER A 120 24.14 14.03 -29.21
C SER A 120 24.43 12.63 -28.65
N LEU A 121 24.99 12.53 -27.45
CA LEU A 121 25.26 11.26 -26.76
C LEU A 121 24.05 10.74 -25.99
N VAL A 122 23.03 11.56 -25.75
CA VAL A 122 21.83 11.23 -24.96
C VAL A 122 20.92 10.16 -25.58
N PRO A 123 20.68 10.14 -26.91
CA PRO A 123 19.77 9.16 -27.51
C PRO A 123 20.24 7.71 -27.34
N LEU A 124 21.55 7.49 -27.37
CA LEU A 124 22.14 6.15 -27.26
C LEU A 124 21.83 5.46 -25.92
N PRO A 125 22.22 5.99 -24.74
CA PRO A 125 21.88 5.39 -23.45
C PRO A 125 20.37 5.30 -23.25
N PHE A 126 19.60 6.28 -23.73
CA PHE A 126 18.14 6.23 -23.67
C PHE A 126 17.58 5.00 -24.41
N LEU A 127 17.98 4.78 -25.66
CA LEU A 127 17.54 3.62 -26.45
C LEU A 127 18.01 2.30 -25.84
N VAL A 128 19.24 2.26 -25.31
CA VAL A 128 19.75 1.08 -24.58
C VAL A 128 18.88 0.80 -23.35
N GLY A 129 18.48 1.83 -22.60
CA GLY A 129 17.54 1.71 -21.48
C GLY A 129 16.19 1.13 -21.89
N VAL A 130 15.62 1.64 -22.99
CA VAL A 130 14.37 1.12 -23.57
C VAL A 130 14.50 -0.36 -23.94
N ALA A 131 15.59 -0.74 -24.61
CA ALA A 131 15.85 -2.12 -25.03
C ALA A 131 16.01 -3.05 -23.81
N VAL A 132 16.83 -2.66 -22.84
CA VAL A 132 17.07 -3.44 -21.62
C VAL A 132 15.79 -3.64 -20.82
N ALA A 133 14.95 -2.60 -20.68
CA ALA A 133 13.65 -2.75 -20.02
C ALA A 133 12.73 -3.75 -20.74
N GLY A 134 12.76 -3.77 -22.07
CA GLY A 134 12.06 -4.78 -22.87
C GLY A 134 12.57 -6.20 -22.59
N VAL A 135 13.89 -6.38 -22.63
CA VAL A 135 14.51 -7.69 -22.35
C VAL A 135 14.24 -8.16 -20.92
N LEU A 136 14.36 -7.27 -19.93
CA LEU A 136 14.07 -7.59 -18.52
C LEU A 136 12.62 -8.04 -18.33
N ARG A 137 11.67 -7.39 -19.03
CA ARG A 137 10.27 -7.81 -19.02
C ARG A 137 10.10 -9.20 -19.61
N GLU A 138 10.64 -9.45 -20.80
CA GLU A 138 10.52 -10.77 -21.44
C GLU A 138 11.21 -11.85 -20.61
N ALA A 139 12.37 -11.56 -20.04
CA ALA A 139 13.09 -12.47 -19.14
C ALA A 139 12.30 -12.77 -17.86
N ALA A 140 11.65 -11.76 -17.27
CA ALA A 140 10.79 -11.95 -16.10
C ALA A 140 9.56 -12.82 -16.44
N ILE A 141 8.96 -12.64 -17.61
CA ILE A 141 7.82 -13.46 -18.05
C ILE A 141 8.26 -14.89 -18.40
N ALA A 142 9.42 -15.04 -19.03
CA ALA A 142 9.99 -16.34 -19.36
C ALA A 142 10.36 -17.15 -18.11
N SER A 143 10.88 -16.50 -17.07
CA SER A 143 11.23 -17.16 -15.81
C SER A 143 10.01 -17.55 -14.98
N SER A 144 8.92 -16.78 -15.05
CA SER A 144 7.65 -17.16 -14.42
C SER A 144 6.47 -16.77 -15.29
N PRO A 145 5.92 -17.73 -16.06
CA PRO A 145 4.74 -17.50 -16.91
C PRO A 145 3.50 -17.04 -16.11
N SER A 146 3.46 -17.33 -14.81
CA SER A 146 2.41 -16.88 -13.89
C SER A 146 2.31 -15.35 -13.81
N LEU A 147 3.44 -14.63 -14.00
CA LEU A 147 3.49 -13.17 -14.01
C LEU A 147 2.71 -12.54 -15.17
N LYS A 148 2.43 -13.30 -16.24
CA LYS A 148 1.63 -12.83 -17.39
C LYS A 148 0.14 -12.71 -17.05
N ASN A 149 -0.34 -13.54 -16.13
CA ASN A 149 -1.75 -13.63 -15.75
C ASN A 149 -2.04 -13.07 -14.35
N ALA A 150 -1.02 -12.53 -13.68
CA ALA A 150 -1.17 -11.92 -12.36
C ALA A 150 -2.11 -10.71 -12.43
N GLU A 151 -2.96 -10.55 -11.41
CA GLU A 151 -3.89 -9.43 -11.27
C GLU A 151 -3.16 -8.07 -11.20
N VAL A 152 -1.94 -8.08 -10.66
CA VAL A 152 -1.04 -6.92 -10.53
C VAL A 152 0.30 -7.21 -11.21
N PRO A 153 0.86 -6.30 -12.04
CA PRO A 153 2.08 -6.55 -12.79
C PRO A 153 3.34 -6.33 -11.92
N TRP A 154 3.55 -7.20 -10.92
CA TRP A 154 4.68 -7.11 -9.97
C TRP A 154 6.05 -7.04 -10.63
N HIS A 155 6.23 -7.75 -11.75
CA HIS A 155 7.47 -7.70 -12.52
C HIS A 155 7.76 -6.29 -13.06
N LEU A 156 6.74 -5.55 -13.52
CA LEU A 156 6.92 -4.16 -13.97
C LEU A 156 7.28 -3.25 -12.80
N VAL A 157 6.68 -3.45 -11.63
CA VAL A 157 7.00 -2.68 -10.42
C VAL A 157 8.46 -2.91 -9.99
N ALA A 158 8.91 -4.17 -9.98
CA ALA A 158 10.28 -4.51 -9.64
C ALA A 158 11.30 -3.88 -10.61
N ILE A 159 11.02 -3.93 -11.92
CA ILE A 159 11.89 -3.33 -12.93
C ILE A 159 11.88 -1.79 -12.83
N ALA A 160 10.72 -1.18 -12.59
CA ALA A 160 10.62 0.27 -12.36
C ALA A 160 11.42 0.71 -11.12
N LEU A 161 11.36 -0.06 -10.04
CA LEU A 161 12.14 0.18 -8.83
C LEU A 161 13.63 0.10 -9.11
N PHE A 162 14.08 -0.92 -9.85
CA PHE A 162 15.49 -1.06 -10.25
C PHE A 162 16.00 0.18 -11.00
N PHE A 163 15.28 0.66 -12.02
CA PHE A 163 15.70 1.86 -12.75
C PHE A 163 15.60 3.14 -11.92
N THR A 164 14.64 3.22 -11.00
CA THR A 164 14.53 4.35 -10.07
C THR A 164 15.74 4.39 -9.14
N LEU A 165 16.12 3.25 -8.56
CA LEU A 165 17.31 3.10 -7.72
C LEU A 165 18.61 3.38 -8.47
N LEU A 166 18.67 3.09 -9.77
CA LEU A 166 19.79 3.51 -10.63
C LEU A 166 19.83 5.03 -10.87
N LYS A 167 18.69 5.71 -10.82
CA LYS A 167 18.61 7.17 -11.05
C LYS A 167 18.95 7.98 -9.79
N LEU A 168 18.59 7.50 -8.60
CA LEU A 168 18.77 8.23 -7.32
C LEU A 168 20.21 8.68 -7.01
N PRO A 169 21.28 7.89 -7.30
CA PRO A 169 22.65 8.29 -7.05
C PRO A 169 23.20 9.26 -8.12
N GLY A 170 22.35 9.79 -9.01
CA GLY A 170 22.68 10.68 -10.14
C GLY A 170 23.88 11.60 -9.90
N PRO A 171 23.87 12.44 -8.85
CA PRO A 171 24.96 13.39 -8.56
C PRO A 171 26.29 12.73 -8.15
N TYR A 172 26.23 11.56 -7.55
CA TYR A 172 27.39 10.83 -7.03
C TYR A 172 28.09 9.98 -8.11
N TYR A 173 27.49 9.82 -9.28
CA TYR A 173 28.14 9.10 -10.36
C TYR A 173 29.37 9.86 -10.88
N PRO A 174 30.41 9.14 -11.35
CA PRO A 174 31.53 9.74 -12.06
C PRO A 174 31.04 10.45 -13.32
N TYR A 175 31.85 11.34 -13.87
CA TYR A 175 31.48 12.24 -14.97
C TYR A 175 30.68 11.58 -16.10
N TRP A 176 31.21 10.51 -16.70
CA TRP A 176 30.51 9.76 -17.75
C TRP A 176 29.24 9.06 -17.25
N GLY A 177 29.26 8.60 -16.00
CA GLY A 177 28.08 8.02 -15.35
C GLY A 177 26.94 9.02 -15.22
N ARG A 178 27.21 10.30 -14.96
CA ARG A 178 26.16 11.35 -14.92
C ARG A 178 25.49 11.60 -16.27
N ILE A 179 26.19 11.34 -17.37
CA ILE A 179 25.64 11.47 -18.72
C ILE A 179 24.89 10.19 -19.11
N PHE A 180 25.47 9.02 -18.91
CA PHE A 180 24.88 7.78 -19.40
C PHE A 180 23.79 7.19 -18.49
N ILE A 181 24.03 7.14 -17.18
CA ILE A 181 23.18 6.39 -16.24
C ILE A 181 21.78 7.01 -16.11
N PRO A 182 21.62 8.35 -15.95
CA PRO A 182 20.30 8.94 -15.86
C PRO A 182 19.49 8.79 -17.16
N HIS A 183 20.11 8.95 -18.32
CA HIS A 183 19.43 8.78 -19.60
C HIS A 183 19.08 7.31 -19.90
N PHE A 184 19.94 6.38 -19.50
CA PHE A 184 19.63 4.94 -19.50
C PHE A 184 18.44 4.63 -18.60
N ALA A 185 18.42 5.16 -17.38
CA ALA A 185 17.29 4.99 -16.46
C ALA A 185 16.01 5.63 -17.00
N ASN A 186 16.07 6.81 -17.62
CA ASN A 186 14.91 7.47 -18.24
C ASN A 186 14.33 6.64 -19.38
N GLY A 187 15.19 6.06 -20.22
CA GLY A 187 14.78 5.12 -21.27
C GLY A 187 14.05 3.92 -20.69
N GLY A 188 14.63 3.27 -19.68
CA GLY A 188 14.01 2.13 -19.00
C GLY A 188 12.66 2.46 -18.36
N LEU A 189 12.61 3.54 -17.57
CA LEU A 189 11.38 3.99 -16.90
C LEU A 189 10.28 4.34 -17.89
N SER A 190 10.60 5.03 -18.99
CA SER A 190 9.61 5.38 -20.02
C SER A 190 8.99 4.13 -20.64
N ARG A 191 9.81 3.09 -20.89
CA ARG A 191 9.35 1.82 -21.46
C ARG A 191 8.48 1.03 -20.48
N ILE A 192 8.85 1.00 -19.21
CA ILE A 192 8.05 0.34 -18.16
C ILE A 192 6.73 1.08 -17.93
N LEU A 193 6.74 2.41 -17.91
CA LEU A 193 5.53 3.22 -17.79
C LEU A 193 4.58 2.94 -18.95
N TRP A 194 5.10 2.82 -20.18
CA TRP A 194 4.31 2.43 -21.34
C TRP A 194 3.69 1.03 -21.18
N PHE A 195 4.46 0.04 -20.71
CA PHE A 195 3.92 -1.30 -20.45
C PHE A 195 2.87 -1.30 -19.33
N ALA A 196 3.07 -0.52 -18.28
CA ALA A 196 2.10 -0.36 -17.20
C ALA A 196 0.80 0.31 -17.71
N PHE A 197 0.93 1.33 -18.56
CA PHE A 197 -0.21 1.97 -19.22
C PHE A 197 -0.98 1.00 -20.11
N LEU A 198 -0.29 0.22 -20.95
CA LEU A 198 -0.93 -0.81 -21.78
C LEU A 198 -1.59 -1.91 -20.94
N TRP A 199 -0.99 -2.27 -19.81
CA TRP A 199 -1.58 -3.23 -18.87
C TRP A 199 -2.87 -2.69 -18.27
N TYR A 200 -2.87 -1.46 -17.78
CA TYR A 200 -4.06 -0.79 -17.22
C TYR A 200 -5.19 -0.65 -18.25
N ARG A 201 -4.84 -0.36 -19.51
CA ARG A 201 -5.83 -0.20 -20.58
C ARG A 201 -6.42 -1.52 -21.10
N LYS A 202 -5.98 -2.68 -20.58
CA LYS A 202 -6.64 -3.95 -20.93
C LYS A 202 -8.07 -3.92 -20.38
N PRO A 203 -9.10 -4.09 -21.22
CA PRO A 203 -10.45 -4.26 -20.72
C PRO A 203 -10.44 -5.48 -19.80
N GLY A 204 -10.83 -5.27 -18.53
CA GLY A 204 -11.09 -6.38 -17.63
C GLY A 204 -12.03 -7.34 -18.35
N LYS A 205 -11.68 -8.63 -18.40
CA LYS A 205 -12.64 -9.66 -18.79
C LYS A 205 -13.81 -9.53 -17.83
N SER A 206 -14.84 -8.80 -18.24
CA SER A 206 -16.15 -8.89 -17.62
C SER A 206 -16.48 -10.37 -17.62
N SER A 207 -16.65 -10.91 -16.42
CA SER A 207 -17.29 -12.21 -16.23
C SER A 207 -18.57 -12.15 -17.05
N SER A 208 -18.58 -12.86 -18.17
CA SER A 208 -19.77 -13.15 -18.95
C SER A 208 -20.80 -13.68 -17.97
N THR A 209 -21.79 -12.83 -17.71
CA THR A 209 -23.04 -13.13 -17.03
C THR A 209 -23.54 -14.49 -17.49
N THR A 210 -23.82 -15.33 -16.49
CA THR A 210 -24.81 -16.40 -16.51
C THR A 210 -25.78 -16.33 -17.69
N ALA A 211 -25.69 -17.30 -18.60
CA ALA A 211 -26.87 -17.84 -19.27
C ALA A 211 -27.12 -19.21 -18.64
N HIS A 212 -27.84 -19.18 -17.53
CA HIS A 212 -28.71 -20.28 -17.16
C HIS A 212 -29.93 -20.13 -18.07
N ASP A 213 -30.16 -21.09 -18.96
CA ASP A 213 -31.49 -21.49 -19.49
C ASP A 213 -31.31 -22.54 -20.60
N CYS A 214 -31.35 -23.81 -20.19
CA CYS A 214 -32.30 -24.86 -20.60
C CYS A 214 -31.76 -26.23 -20.20
#